data_AF-A0A3P8Z0L6-F1
#
_entry.id   AF-A0A3P8Z0L6-F1
#
_cell.length_a   1.000
_cell.length_b   1.000
_cell.length_c   1.000
_cell.angle_alpha   90.00
_cell.angle_beta   90.00
_cell.angle_gamma   90.00
#
_symmetry.space_group_name_H-M   'P 1'
#
loop_
_entity.id
_entity.type
_entity.pdbx_description
1 polymer ?
#
loop_
_entity_poly.entity_id
_entity_poly.type
_entity_poly.pdbx_seq_one_letter_code
_entity_poly.pdbx_strand_id
1 'polypeptide(L)'
;MRPEPRPLLLLLASHALLLLCLAPRCQAVQAENVTVLEGGTAEISCRLQNYDGSIVVIQNPRRQTLFFNGTRALKDDRFQMVLFTPRLVRITLTNVSVSDEGGYFCQLYTDATHHQVATLSVSVPPETPTIEVKQEAVEGAEVELTCLSPRSKPPATLRWIRDRREIPGVVSQQDNGKTVSVSNTIRLPVERKDNGAAISCEASHPALGGQKRIRHYRLDVHFAPTVRIIPPPGILREGDSLSLTCSVTGNPLPRNVLWSRINDTIPERAEFSGPTLQMSRLSQTHNGTYLCQAQNNYGRAADHYTLLVYDPGAVVETHSAMPYAVIGGILALLVFTVICVLIITIWCSVRQKGSYLTHEASGLDEHGEVQEAFLNGNDVAQGKKEYLL
;
A
#
# COMPACT_ATOMS: atom_id res chain seq x y z
N MET A 1 -69.55 -30.37 19.15
CA MET A 1 -68.27 -30.88 19.67
C MET A 1 -68.13 -32.33 19.27
N ARG A 2 -67.44 -32.58 18.14
CA ARG A 2 -66.89 -33.87 17.74
C ARG A 2 -65.41 -33.59 17.44
N PRO A 3 -64.45 -34.31 18.02
CA PRO A 3 -63.05 -34.10 17.68
C PRO A 3 -62.72 -34.81 16.36
N GLU A 4 -62.04 -34.10 15.46
CA GLU A 4 -61.43 -34.68 14.27
C GLU A 4 -60.24 -35.60 14.61
N PRO A 5 -60.00 -36.68 13.84
CA PRO A 5 -58.79 -37.47 13.99
C PRO A 5 -57.60 -36.84 13.24
N ARG A 6 -56.47 -36.75 13.96
CA ARG A 6 -55.13 -36.38 13.46
C ARG A 6 -54.60 -37.40 12.44
N PRO A 7 -53.68 -37.01 11.54
CA PRO A 7 -53.16 -37.89 10.49
C PRO A 7 -52.04 -38.78 11.03
N LEU A 8 -52.32 -40.08 11.17
CA LEU A 8 -51.34 -41.09 11.60
C LEU A 8 -51.01 -42.12 10.51
N LEU A 9 -51.34 -41.81 9.24
CA LEU A 9 -51.20 -42.77 8.13
C LEU A 9 -49.96 -42.58 7.24
N LEU A 10 -49.11 -41.56 7.47
CA LEU A 10 -47.97 -41.27 6.59
C LEU A 10 -46.61 -41.77 7.10
N LEU A 11 -46.51 -42.29 8.33
CA LEU A 11 -45.27 -42.84 8.90
C LEU A 11 -45.09 -44.35 8.69
N LEU A 12 -46.13 -45.06 8.24
CA LEU A 12 -46.05 -46.50 7.95
C LEU A 12 -45.51 -46.80 6.53
N ALA A 13 -45.57 -45.84 5.61
CA ALA A 13 -45.08 -46.04 4.25
C ALA A 13 -43.54 -45.96 4.12
N SER A 14 -42.84 -45.25 5.02
CA SER A 14 -41.37 -45.16 4.97
C SER A 14 -40.65 -46.32 5.67
N HIS A 15 -41.33 -47.02 6.58
CA HIS A 15 -40.81 -48.23 7.22
C HIS A 15 -41.21 -49.51 6.49
N ALA A 16 -42.24 -49.48 5.63
CA ALA A 16 -42.66 -50.64 4.83
C ALA A 16 -41.62 -51.06 3.78
N LEU A 17 -40.76 -50.15 3.31
CA LEU A 17 -39.71 -50.48 2.33
C LEU A 17 -38.46 -51.13 2.98
N LEU A 18 -38.28 -50.96 4.30
CA LEU A 18 -37.13 -51.51 5.03
C LEU A 18 -37.37 -52.94 5.57
N LEU A 19 -38.61 -53.43 5.50
CA LEU A 19 -39.04 -54.70 6.14
C LEU A 19 -39.22 -55.88 5.16
N LEU A 20 -38.86 -55.74 3.89
CA LEU A 20 -39.03 -56.80 2.88
C LEU A 20 -37.96 -57.91 2.86
N CYS A 21 -36.90 -57.84 3.68
CA CYS A 21 -35.87 -58.91 3.75
C CYS A 21 -35.65 -59.44 5.19
N LEU A 22 -36.72 -59.74 5.93
CA LEU A 22 -36.64 -60.49 7.21
C LEU A 22 -36.75 -62.02 7.04
N ALA A 23 -36.66 -62.55 5.82
CA ALA A 23 -36.49 -63.99 5.64
C ALA A 23 -35.04 -64.37 5.98
N PRO A 24 -34.78 -65.41 6.81
CA PRO A 24 -33.42 -65.86 7.19
C PRO A 24 -32.59 -66.43 6.01
N ARG A 25 -33.02 -66.20 4.77
CA ARG A 25 -32.44 -66.68 3.50
C ARG A 25 -32.47 -65.63 2.37
N CYS A 26 -32.82 -64.36 2.63
CA CYS A 26 -32.83 -63.31 1.60
C CYS A 26 -31.40 -63.09 1.07
N GLN A 27 -31.13 -63.32 -0.21
CA GLN A 27 -29.86 -62.94 -0.82
C GLN A 27 -29.84 -61.44 -1.08
N ALA A 28 -28.70 -60.82 -0.80
CA ALA A 28 -28.52 -59.39 -1.01
C ALA A 28 -27.05 -59.05 -1.27
N VAL A 29 -26.85 -57.94 -1.97
CA VAL A 29 -25.52 -57.37 -2.26
C VAL A 29 -25.49 -55.97 -1.68
N GLN A 30 -24.44 -55.65 -0.92
CA GLN A 30 -24.19 -54.30 -0.41
C GLN A 30 -22.86 -53.81 -0.97
N ALA A 31 -22.81 -52.54 -1.36
CA ALA A 31 -21.61 -51.90 -1.88
C ALA A 31 -21.56 -50.46 -1.36
N GLU A 32 -20.36 -49.95 -1.13
CA GLU A 32 -20.13 -48.61 -0.56
C GLU A 32 -19.53 -47.67 -1.62
N ASN A 33 -19.86 -46.38 -1.52
CA ASN A 33 -19.29 -45.36 -2.39
C ASN A 33 -17.83 -45.09 -2.00
N VAL A 34 -17.01 -44.80 -3.01
CA VAL A 34 -15.56 -44.61 -2.84
C VAL A 34 -15.17 -43.28 -3.44
N THR A 35 -14.39 -42.50 -2.70
CA THR A 35 -13.72 -41.29 -3.20
C THR A 35 -12.22 -41.50 -3.14
N VAL A 36 -11.54 -41.28 -4.26
CA VAL A 36 -10.08 -41.48 -4.35
C VAL A 36 -9.42 -40.29 -5.02
N LEU A 37 -8.15 -40.04 -4.71
CA LEU A 37 -7.35 -39.07 -5.44
C LEU A 37 -6.99 -39.61 -6.82
N GLU A 38 -6.94 -38.72 -7.81
CA GLU A 38 -6.42 -39.07 -9.13
C GLU A 38 -4.98 -39.64 -9.03
N GLY A 39 -4.70 -40.68 -9.81
CA GLY A 39 -3.47 -41.47 -9.74
C GLY A 39 -3.40 -42.48 -8.58
N GLY A 40 -4.36 -42.41 -7.64
CA GLY A 40 -4.44 -43.31 -6.49
C GLY A 40 -4.95 -44.72 -6.84
N THR A 41 -5.27 -45.48 -5.79
CA THR A 41 -5.85 -46.82 -5.91
C THR A 41 -7.22 -46.84 -5.23
N ALA A 42 -8.27 -47.17 -5.98
CA ALA A 42 -9.61 -47.36 -5.42
C ALA A 42 -9.81 -48.82 -5.01
N GLU A 43 -10.48 -49.04 -3.88
CA GLU A 43 -10.92 -50.35 -3.42
C GLU A 43 -12.44 -50.44 -3.51
N ILE A 44 -12.95 -51.30 -4.39
CA ILE A 44 -14.38 -51.52 -4.57
C ILE A 44 -14.74 -52.85 -3.93
N SER A 45 -15.61 -52.80 -2.92
CA SER A 45 -16.00 -53.95 -2.12
C SER A 45 -17.49 -54.23 -2.23
N CYS A 46 -17.85 -55.50 -2.43
CA CYS A 46 -19.21 -56.00 -2.35
C CYS A 46 -19.35 -56.99 -1.21
N ARG A 47 -20.27 -56.72 -0.29
CA ARG A 47 -20.67 -57.66 0.75
C ARG A 47 -21.84 -58.51 0.25
N LEU A 48 -21.66 -59.83 0.30
CA LEU A 48 -22.65 -60.82 -0.11
C LEU A 48 -23.37 -61.37 1.13
N GLN A 49 -24.69 -61.39 1.11
CA GLN A 49 -25.52 -61.97 2.16
C GLN A 49 -26.18 -63.25 1.66
N ASN A 50 -26.13 -64.32 2.47
CA ASN A 50 -26.70 -65.64 2.14
C ASN A 50 -26.22 -66.20 0.79
N TYR A 51 -24.94 -66.00 0.47
CA TYR A 51 -24.31 -66.53 -0.74
C TYR A 51 -24.30 -68.05 -0.75
N ASP A 52 -24.79 -68.64 -1.84
CA ASP A 52 -24.97 -70.08 -2.04
C ASP A 52 -24.05 -70.67 -3.12
N GLY A 53 -23.12 -69.87 -3.66
CA GLY A 53 -22.29 -70.26 -4.80
C GLY A 53 -22.80 -69.75 -6.16
N SER A 54 -23.86 -68.96 -6.18
CA SER A 54 -24.37 -68.29 -7.38
C SER A 54 -23.33 -67.40 -8.08
N ILE A 55 -23.54 -67.10 -9.36
CA ILE A 55 -22.55 -66.40 -10.18
C ILE A 55 -22.45 -64.92 -9.74
N VAL A 56 -21.24 -64.48 -9.39
CA VAL A 56 -20.95 -63.06 -9.11
C VAL A 56 -20.32 -62.41 -10.33
N VAL A 57 -20.86 -61.27 -10.74
CA VAL A 57 -20.34 -60.45 -11.85
C VAL A 57 -20.09 -59.04 -11.36
N ILE A 58 -18.91 -58.51 -11.68
CA ILE A 58 -18.59 -57.11 -11.45
C ILE A 58 -18.48 -56.42 -12.79
N GLN A 59 -19.19 -55.31 -12.97
CA GLN A 59 -19.14 -54.50 -14.19
C GLN A 59 -18.68 -53.08 -13.88
N ASN A 60 -17.99 -52.47 -14.85
CA ASN A 60 -17.59 -51.07 -14.78
C ASN A 60 -18.77 -50.13 -15.14
N PRO A 61 -18.59 -48.79 -15.06
CA PRO A 61 -19.63 -47.83 -15.44
C PRO A 61 -20.14 -47.95 -16.88
N ARG A 62 -19.33 -48.54 -17.77
CA ARG A 62 -19.69 -48.81 -19.17
C ARG A 62 -20.38 -50.16 -19.37
N ARG A 63 -20.78 -50.84 -18.28
CA ARG A 63 -21.40 -52.19 -18.27
C ARG A 63 -20.50 -53.29 -18.85
N GLN A 64 -19.19 -53.07 -18.93
CA GLN A 64 -18.24 -54.11 -19.33
C GLN A 64 -17.91 -54.99 -18.12
N THR A 65 -17.94 -56.31 -18.31
CA THR A 65 -17.61 -57.27 -17.26
C THR A 65 -16.14 -57.22 -16.91
N LEU A 66 -15.82 -56.83 -15.67
CA LEU A 66 -14.48 -56.80 -15.12
C LEU A 66 -14.06 -58.20 -14.64
N PHE A 67 -14.93 -58.80 -13.83
CA PHE A 67 -14.72 -60.13 -13.25
C PHE A 67 -16.00 -60.94 -13.35
N PHE A 68 -15.83 -62.22 -13.69
CA PHE A 68 -16.87 -63.23 -13.75
C PHE A 68 -16.48 -64.38 -12.81
N ASN A 69 -17.23 -64.54 -11.73
CA ASN A 69 -17.04 -65.56 -10.71
C ASN A 69 -15.57 -65.72 -10.26
N GLY A 70 -14.94 -64.61 -9.89
CA GLY A 70 -13.54 -64.60 -9.46
C GLY A 70 -12.50 -64.52 -10.59
N THR A 71 -12.89 -64.79 -11.84
CA THR A 71 -11.99 -64.77 -12.99
C THR A 71 -12.04 -63.43 -13.69
N ARG A 72 -10.88 -62.87 -14.05
CA ARG A 72 -10.80 -61.63 -14.83
C ARG A 72 -11.39 -61.84 -16.23
N ALA A 73 -12.32 -60.96 -16.62
CA ALA A 73 -12.94 -60.96 -17.94
C ALA A 73 -12.44 -59.78 -18.82
N LEU A 74 -12.19 -58.61 -18.23
CA LEU A 74 -11.62 -57.46 -18.96
C LEU A 74 -10.09 -57.48 -18.92
N LYS A 75 -9.45 -57.34 -20.08
CA LYS A 75 -7.99 -57.22 -20.22
C LYS A 75 -7.50 -55.80 -19.94
N ASP A 76 -7.83 -55.28 -18.75
CA ASP A 76 -7.26 -54.04 -18.18
C ASP A 76 -6.57 -54.42 -16.88
N ASP A 77 -5.23 -54.38 -16.88
CA ASP A 77 -4.39 -54.83 -15.76
C ASP A 77 -4.43 -53.88 -14.56
N ARG A 78 -5.04 -52.68 -14.69
CA ARG A 78 -5.26 -51.78 -13.56
C ARG A 78 -6.26 -52.32 -12.56
N PHE A 79 -7.24 -53.11 -13.03
CA PHE A 79 -8.14 -53.83 -12.15
C PHE A 79 -7.43 -55.05 -11.58
N GLN A 80 -7.58 -55.36 -10.30
CA GLN A 80 -7.06 -56.60 -9.71
C GLN A 80 -8.08 -57.19 -8.74
N MET A 81 -8.19 -58.51 -8.71
CA MET A 81 -8.99 -59.18 -7.69
C MET A 81 -8.15 -59.34 -6.44
N VAL A 82 -8.60 -58.73 -5.35
CA VAL A 82 -7.92 -58.79 -4.04
C VAL A 82 -8.49 -59.90 -3.19
N LEU A 83 -9.82 -60.06 -3.18
CA LEU A 83 -10.49 -61.04 -2.34
C LEU A 83 -11.75 -61.56 -3.04
N PHE A 84 -11.95 -62.88 -2.97
CA PHE A 84 -13.19 -63.53 -3.38
C PHE A 84 -13.58 -64.57 -2.33
N THR A 85 -14.57 -64.25 -1.51
CA THR A 85 -15.08 -65.11 -0.44
C THR A 85 -16.60 -65.14 -0.45
N PRO A 86 -17.24 -66.13 0.19
CA PRO A 86 -18.71 -66.19 0.32
C PRO A 86 -19.38 -64.96 0.96
N ARG A 87 -18.62 -64.08 1.63
CA ARG A 87 -19.16 -62.89 2.31
C ARG A 87 -18.71 -61.57 1.69
N LEU A 88 -17.56 -61.57 1.02
CA LEU A 88 -16.92 -60.35 0.58
C LEU A 88 -16.16 -60.61 -0.72
N VAL A 89 -16.45 -59.79 -1.71
CA VAL A 89 -15.69 -59.68 -2.95
C VAL A 89 -15.06 -58.30 -2.99
N ARG A 90 -13.77 -58.23 -3.25
CA ARG A 90 -13.00 -56.98 -3.27
C ARG A 90 -12.11 -56.93 -4.49
N ILE A 91 -12.20 -55.83 -5.22
CA ILE A 91 -11.32 -55.51 -6.32
C ILE A 91 -10.62 -54.19 -6.06
N THR A 92 -9.44 -54.02 -6.65
CA THR A 92 -8.75 -52.73 -6.69
C THR A 92 -8.66 -52.23 -8.11
N LEU A 93 -8.67 -50.90 -8.27
CA LEU A 93 -8.33 -50.20 -9.50
C LEU A 93 -7.15 -49.27 -9.20
N THR A 94 -5.99 -49.54 -9.78
CA THR A 94 -4.80 -48.70 -9.64
C THR A 94 -4.77 -47.60 -10.70
N ASN A 95 -4.02 -46.53 -10.43
CA ASN A 95 -3.88 -45.37 -11.33
C ASN A 95 -5.25 -44.84 -11.79
N VAL A 96 -6.09 -44.49 -10.81
CA VAL A 96 -7.46 -44.01 -11.08
C VAL A 96 -7.42 -42.66 -11.77
N SER A 97 -8.20 -42.53 -12.85
CA SER A 97 -8.40 -41.29 -13.59
C SER A 97 -9.83 -40.78 -13.46
N VAL A 98 -10.07 -39.50 -13.76
CA VAL A 98 -11.44 -38.94 -13.81
C VAL A 98 -12.35 -39.70 -14.79
N SER A 99 -11.80 -40.39 -15.78
CA SER A 99 -12.58 -41.18 -16.74
C SER A 99 -13.10 -42.52 -16.20
N ASP A 100 -12.58 -42.96 -15.05
CA ASP A 100 -13.01 -44.18 -14.37
C ASP A 100 -14.21 -43.94 -13.43
N GLU A 101 -14.64 -42.68 -13.27
CA GLU A 101 -15.79 -42.35 -12.44
C GLU A 101 -17.09 -43.01 -12.91
N GLY A 102 -17.96 -43.30 -11.94
CA GLY A 102 -19.31 -43.78 -12.18
C GLY A 102 -19.67 -44.97 -11.31
N GLY A 103 -20.79 -45.60 -11.65
CA GLY A 103 -21.33 -46.74 -10.92
C GLY A 103 -20.65 -48.04 -11.32
N TYR A 104 -20.01 -48.70 -10.37
CA TYR A 104 -19.53 -50.09 -10.51
C TYR A 104 -20.61 -51.03 -10.01
N PHE A 105 -21.03 -51.96 -10.86
CA PHE A 105 -22.15 -52.84 -10.59
C PHE A 105 -21.66 -54.15 -10.01
N CYS A 106 -22.22 -54.52 -8.87
CA CYS A 106 -22.02 -55.82 -8.27
C CYS A 106 -23.30 -56.62 -8.40
N GLN A 107 -23.26 -57.68 -9.21
CA GLN A 107 -24.41 -58.47 -9.58
C GLN A 107 -24.24 -59.90 -9.10
N LEU A 108 -25.28 -60.41 -8.46
CA LEU A 108 -25.42 -61.80 -8.06
C LEU A 108 -26.54 -62.41 -8.90
N TYR A 109 -26.18 -63.33 -9.78
CA TYR A 109 -27.11 -64.02 -10.68
C TYR A 109 -27.67 -65.25 -9.98
N THR A 110 -28.86 -65.09 -9.42
CA THR A 110 -29.72 -66.17 -8.88
C THR A 110 -31.04 -66.18 -9.67
N ASP A 111 -32.04 -66.95 -9.24
CA ASP A 111 -33.39 -66.95 -9.85
C ASP A 111 -33.98 -65.53 -9.98
N ALA A 112 -33.62 -64.63 -9.05
CA ALA A 112 -33.88 -63.20 -9.14
C ALA A 112 -32.55 -62.44 -9.11
N THR A 113 -32.21 -61.69 -10.16
CA THR A 113 -30.93 -60.96 -10.18
C THR A 113 -30.87 -59.89 -9.09
N HIS A 114 -29.98 -60.06 -8.12
CA HIS A 114 -29.69 -59.08 -7.09
C HIS A 114 -28.51 -58.21 -7.53
N HIS A 115 -28.62 -56.88 -7.37
CA HIS A 115 -27.50 -56.01 -7.69
C HIS A 115 -27.43 -54.79 -6.77
N GLN A 116 -26.23 -54.25 -6.64
CA GLN A 116 -25.97 -52.98 -5.99
C GLN A 116 -24.89 -52.20 -6.76
N VAL A 117 -24.88 -50.88 -6.61
CA VAL A 117 -23.96 -49.98 -7.29
C VAL A 117 -23.04 -49.30 -6.28
N ALA A 118 -21.73 -49.45 -6.47
CA ALA A 118 -20.72 -48.65 -5.78
C ALA A 118 -20.35 -47.45 -6.67
N THR A 119 -20.57 -46.22 -6.19
CA THR A 119 -20.17 -45.03 -6.97
C THR A 119 -18.71 -44.70 -6.69
N LEU A 120 -17.88 -44.74 -7.73
CA LEU A 120 -16.51 -44.22 -7.68
C LEU A 120 -16.50 -42.74 -8.08
N SER A 121 -15.98 -41.92 -7.18
CA SER A 121 -15.75 -40.48 -7.38
C SER A 121 -14.26 -40.18 -7.29
N VAL A 122 -13.78 -39.27 -8.13
CA VAL A 122 -12.36 -38.92 -8.21
C VAL A 122 -12.17 -37.47 -7.79
N SER A 123 -11.30 -37.26 -6.82
CA SER A 123 -10.88 -35.93 -6.38
C SER A 123 -9.56 -35.54 -7.05
N VAL A 124 -9.56 -34.39 -7.70
CA VAL A 124 -8.40 -33.78 -8.36
C VAL A 124 -7.99 -32.54 -7.54
N PRO A 125 -6.99 -32.64 -6.65
CA PRO A 125 -6.50 -31.46 -5.95
C PRO A 125 -5.87 -30.47 -6.93
N PRO A 126 -5.99 -29.16 -6.68
CA PRO A 126 -5.35 -28.15 -7.51
C PRO A 126 -3.83 -28.21 -7.33
N GLU A 127 -3.13 -27.90 -8.41
CA GLU A 127 -1.71 -27.54 -8.36
C GLU A 127 -1.51 -26.15 -7.74
N THR A 128 -0.26 -25.73 -7.59
CA THR A 128 0.04 -24.35 -7.19
C THR A 128 -0.53 -23.38 -8.22
N PRO A 129 -1.40 -22.44 -7.82
CA PRO A 129 -2.06 -21.56 -8.78
C PRO A 129 -1.04 -20.65 -9.48
N THR A 130 -1.40 -20.19 -10.67
CA THR A 130 -0.63 -19.19 -11.41
C THR A 130 -1.22 -17.80 -11.18
N ILE A 131 -0.39 -16.77 -11.30
CA ILE A 131 -0.80 -15.37 -11.22
C ILE A 131 -0.45 -14.70 -12.54
N GLU A 132 -1.45 -14.16 -13.20
CA GLU A 132 -1.34 -13.40 -14.43
C GLU A 132 -1.53 -11.91 -14.15
N VAL A 133 -0.65 -11.09 -14.72
CA VAL A 133 -0.64 -9.64 -14.58
C VAL A 133 -1.02 -9.05 -15.93
N LYS A 134 -2.16 -8.39 -16.01
CA LYS A 134 -2.67 -7.89 -17.30
C LYS A 134 -1.99 -6.60 -17.76
N GLN A 135 -1.58 -5.77 -16.81
CA GLN A 135 -0.94 -4.48 -17.06
C GLN A 135 0.10 -4.18 -15.99
N GLU A 136 1.14 -3.44 -16.38
CA GLU A 136 2.18 -2.97 -15.46
C GLU A 136 1.56 -2.12 -14.34
N ALA A 137 2.05 -2.31 -13.11
CA ALA A 137 1.58 -1.55 -11.96
C ALA A 137 2.30 -0.18 -11.94
N VAL A 138 1.58 0.90 -12.24
CA VAL A 138 2.12 2.26 -12.26
C VAL A 138 1.49 3.08 -11.13
N GLU A 139 2.28 3.89 -10.42
CA GLU A 139 1.80 4.77 -9.35
C GLU A 139 0.60 5.63 -9.81
N GLY A 140 -0.49 5.59 -9.03
CA GLY A 140 -1.72 6.32 -9.30
C GLY A 140 -2.70 5.60 -10.26
N ALA A 141 -2.30 4.48 -10.86
CA ALA A 141 -3.17 3.63 -11.68
C ALA A 141 -3.74 2.44 -10.90
N GLU A 142 -4.59 1.65 -11.54
CA GLU A 142 -5.01 0.35 -11.01
C GLU A 142 -4.24 -0.80 -11.68
N VAL A 143 -3.97 -1.87 -10.94
CA VAL A 143 -3.43 -3.13 -11.47
C VAL A 143 -4.50 -4.22 -11.40
N GLU A 144 -4.61 -5.01 -12.48
CA GLU A 144 -5.50 -6.18 -12.57
C GLU A 144 -4.66 -7.45 -12.45
N LEU A 145 -4.90 -8.23 -11.39
CA LEU A 145 -4.23 -9.50 -11.12
C LEU A 145 -5.25 -10.64 -11.18
N THR A 146 -4.93 -11.69 -11.94
CA THR A 146 -5.77 -12.88 -12.06
C THR A 146 -5.05 -14.08 -11.48
N CYS A 147 -5.64 -14.70 -10.46
CA CYS A 147 -5.16 -15.98 -9.95
C CYS A 147 -5.93 -17.10 -10.65
N LEU A 148 -5.21 -18.09 -11.18
CA LEU A 148 -5.78 -19.17 -11.97
C LEU A 148 -5.40 -20.54 -11.36
N SER A 149 -6.42 -21.37 -11.19
CA SER A 149 -6.28 -22.81 -10.94
C SER A 149 -6.94 -23.55 -12.10
N PRO A 150 -6.16 -24.02 -13.09
CA PRO A 150 -6.70 -24.48 -14.36
C PRO A 150 -7.44 -25.83 -14.25
N ARG A 151 -7.18 -26.60 -13.19
CA ARG A 151 -7.68 -27.95 -13.04
C ARG A 151 -7.90 -28.33 -11.58
N SER A 152 -9.16 -28.54 -11.22
CA SER A 152 -9.56 -29.03 -9.90
C SER A 152 -10.88 -29.80 -9.96
N LYS A 153 -11.09 -30.74 -9.03
CA LYS A 153 -12.35 -31.44 -8.84
C LYS A 153 -12.47 -31.93 -7.38
N PRO A 154 -13.44 -31.46 -6.59
CA PRO A 154 -14.36 -30.35 -6.88
C PRO A 154 -13.63 -29.02 -7.15
N PRO A 155 -14.33 -27.96 -7.61
CA PRO A 155 -13.72 -26.66 -7.86
C PRO A 155 -12.91 -26.18 -6.65
N ALA A 156 -11.66 -25.77 -6.88
CA ALA A 156 -10.81 -25.17 -5.86
C ALA A 156 -11.37 -23.82 -5.42
N THR A 157 -11.21 -23.47 -4.15
CA THR A 157 -11.55 -22.13 -3.66
C THR A 157 -10.29 -21.25 -3.70
N LEU A 158 -10.34 -20.17 -4.49
CA LEU A 158 -9.23 -19.23 -4.64
C LEU A 158 -9.44 -17.97 -3.80
N ARG A 159 -8.43 -17.58 -3.03
CA ARG A 159 -8.42 -16.37 -2.20
C ARG A 159 -7.17 -15.55 -2.41
N TRP A 160 -7.33 -14.24 -2.52
CA TRP A 160 -6.22 -13.29 -2.50
C TRP A 160 -5.95 -12.83 -1.08
N ILE A 161 -4.71 -12.91 -0.64
CA ILE A 161 -4.27 -12.51 0.69
C ILE A 161 -3.18 -11.45 0.58
N ARG A 162 -3.37 -10.33 1.28
CA ARG A 162 -2.38 -9.26 1.46
C ARG A 162 -2.35 -8.87 2.94
N ASP A 163 -1.17 -8.82 3.54
CA ASP A 163 -1.00 -8.48 4.96
C ASP A 163 -1.90 -9.28 5.91
N ARG A 164 -2.06 -10.59 5.63
CA ARG A 164 -2.94 -11.55 6.34
C ARG A 164 -4.44 -11.24 6.24
N ARG A 165 -4.86 -10.34 5.34
CA ARG A 165 -6.26 -10.01 5.07
C ARG A 165 -6.67 -10.51 3.69
N GLU A 166 -7.91 -10.99 3.60
CA GLU A 166 -8.49 -11.41 2.33
C GLU A 166 -8.90 -10.17 1.50
N ILE A 167 -8.53 -10.18 0.23
CA ILE A 167 -8.97 -9.20 -0.76
C ILE A 167 -10.10 -9.83 -1.56
N PRO A 168 -11.31 -9.24 -1.55
CA PRO A 168 -12.42 -9.73 -2.35
C PRO A 168 -12.11 -9.52 -3.83
N GLY A 169 -12.41 -10.54 -4.64
CA GLY A 169 -12.23 -10.51 -6.09
C GLY A 169 -13.40 -11.16 -6.81
N VAL A 170 -13.34 -11.11 -8.14
CA VAL A 170 -14.36 -11.69 -9.01
C VAL A 170 -13.95 -13.11 -9.37
N VAL A 171 -14.73 -14.08 -8.89
CA VAL A 171 -14.50 -15.51 -9.15
C VAL A 171 -15.22 -15.93 -10.42
N SER A 172 -14.52 -16.62 -11.31
CA SER A 172 -15.08 -17.24 -12.51
C SER A 172 -14.74 -18.73 -12.51
N GLN A 173 -15.65 -19.55 -13.06
CA GLN A 173 -15.47 -21.00 -13.15
C GLN A 173 -15.82 -21.47 -14.56
N GLN A 174 -15.00 -22.38 -15.08
CA GLN A 174 -15.23 -23.03 -16.37
C GLN A 174 -15.15 -24.54 -16.18
N ASP A 175 -16.27 -25.22 -16.41
CA ASP A 175 -16.38 -26.67 -16.31
C ASP A 175 -16.26 -27.31 -17.70
N ASN A 176 -15.34 -28.27 -17.85
CA ASN A 176 -15.17 -29.05 -19.07
C ASN A 176 -15.84 -30.45 -19.00
N GLY A 177 -16.65 -30.70 -17.98
CA GLY A 177 -17.34 -31.97 -17.71
C GLY A 177 -16.49 -33.00 -16.97
N LYS A 178 -15.17 -32.79 -16.90
CA LYS A 178 -14.25 -33.65 -16.12
C LYS A 178 -13.67 -32.91 -14.94
N THR A 179 -13.19 -31.70 -15.14
CA THR A 179 -12.54 -30.85 -14.14
C THR A 179 -12.94 -29.41 -14.34
N VAL A 180 -12.81 -28.62 -13.28
CA VAL A 180 -13.18 -27.21 -13.28
C VAL A 180 -11.92 -26.35 -13.20
N SER A 181 -11.82 -25.40 -14.11
CA SER A 181 -10.88 -24.28 -14.06
C SER A 181 -11.53 -23.16 -13.26
N VAL A 182 -10.82 -22.63 -12.26
CA VAL A 182 -11.29 -21.55 -11.40
C VAL A 182 -10.32 -20.38 -11.52
N SER A 183 -10.83 -19.17 -11.66
CA SER A 183 -10.03 -17.95 -11.57
C SER A 183 -10.62 -16.97 -10.56
N ASN A 184 -9.77 -16.15 -9.95
CA ASN A 184 -10.15 -15.06 -9.06
C ASN A 184 -9.39 -13.80 -9.46
N THR A 185 -10.10 -12.78 -9.92
CA THR A 185 -9.51 -11.53 -10.43
C THR A 185 -9.73 -10.38 -9.47
N ILE A 186 -8.66 -9.64 -9.15
CA ILE A 186 -8.72 -8.44 -8.31
C ILE A 186 -8.22 -7.22 -9.08
N ARG A 187 -8.77 -6.04 -8.72
CA ARG A 187 -8.28 -4.73 -9.15
C ARG A 187 -7.83 -3.98 -7.91
N LEU A 188 -6.61 -3.45 -7.93
CA LEU A 188 -6.02 -2.74 -6.79
C LEU A 188 -5.51 -1.37 -7.25
N PRO A 189 -5.81 -0.28 -6.52
CA PRO A 189 -5.11 0.98 -6.72
C PRO A 189 -3.65 0.81 -6.31
N VAL A 190 -2.76 1.44 -7.06
CA VAL A 190 -1.31 1.28 -6.94
C VAL A 190 -0.68 2.54 -6.37
N GLU A 191 0.02 2.41 -5.24
CA GLU A 191 0.83 3.47 -4.66
C GLU A 191 2.32 3.10 -4.65
N ARG A 192 3.21 4.09 -4.61
CA ARG A 192 4.66 3.88 -4.50
C ARG A 192 5.07 3.00 -3.31
N LYS A 193 4.37 3.11 -2.19
CA LYS A 193 4.63 2.32 -0.98
C LYS A 193 4.35 0.82 -1.17
N ASP A 194 3.59 0.46 -2.20
CA ASP A 194 3.22 -0.92 -2.49
C ASP A 194 4.33 -1.65 -3.28
N ASN A 195 5.36 -0.94 -3.74
CA ASN A 195 6.47 -1.57 -4.43
C ASN A 195 7.18 -2.60 -3.55
N GLY A 196 7.29 -3.84 -4.04
CA GLY A 196 7.83 -4.97 -3.28
C GLY A 196 6.86 -5.59 -2.27
N ALA A 197 5.64 -5.06 -2.11
CA ALA A 197 4.63 -5.65 -1.24
C ALA A 197 4.25 -7.06 -1.71
N ALA A 198 4.11 -7.98 -0.76
CA ALA A 198 3.79 -9.37 -1.03
C ALA A 198 2.27 -9.58 -1.06
N ILE A 199 1.79 -10.12 -2.17
CA ILE A 199 0.41 -10.59 -2.35
C ILE A 199 0.46 -12.09 -2.61
N SER A 200 -0.46 -12.84 -2.03
CA SER A 200 -0.52 -14.29 -2.19
C SER A 200 -1.86 -14.71 -2.74
N CYS A 201 -1.88 -15.65 -3.68
CA CYS A 201 -3.08 -16.39 -4.01
C CYS A 201 -3.04 -17.77 -3.35
N GLU A 202 -4.08 -18.08 -2.58
CA GLU A 202 -4.25 -19.35 -1.91
C GLU A 202 -5.37 -20.16 -2.57
N ALA A 203 -5.06 -21.40 -2.94
CA ALA A 203 -6.03 -22.39 -3.40
C ALA A 203 -6.27 -23.42 -2.29
N SER A 204 -7.53 -23.58 -1.87
CA SER A 204 -7.94 -24.63 -0.93
C SER A 204 -8.81 -25.67 -1.63
N HIS A 205 -8.71 -26.92 -1.15
CA HIS A 205 -9.41 -28.06 -1.72
C HIS A 205 -9.58 -29.18 -0.68
N PRO A 206 -10.71 -29.91 -0.63
CA PRO A 206 -10.97 -30.94 0.38
C PRO A 206 -9.88 -32.03 0.47
N ALA A 207 -9.35 -32.45 -0.68
CA ALA A 207 -8.29 -33.46 -0.75
C ALA A 207 -6.95 -33.05 -0.09
N LEU A 208 -6.75 -31.76 0.18
CA LEU A 208 -5.51 -31.26 0.79
C LEU A 208 -5.53 -31.36 2.33
N GLY A 209 -6.62 -31.82 2.95
CA GLY A 209 -6.68 -32.03 4.41
C GLY A 209 -6.43 -30.75 5.22
N GLY A 210 -6.93 -29.62 4.74
CA GLY A 210 -6.74 -28.30 5.36
C GLY A 210 -5.47 -27.56 4.91
N GLN A 211 -4.56 -28.22 4.20
CA GLN A 211 -3.43 -27.56 3.55
C GLN A 211 -3.91 -26.73 2.36
N LYS A 212 -3.13 -25.70 2.01
CA LYS A 212 -3.41 -24.81 0.88
C LYS A 212 -2.23 -24.83 -0.09
N ARG A 213 -2.52 -24.64 -1.37
CA ARG A 213 -1.49 -24.34 -2.37
C ARG A 213 -1.39 -22.84 -2.51
N ILE A 214 -0.20 -22.29 -2.36
CA ILE A 214 0.01 -20.84 -2.25
C ILE A 214 0.99 -20.38 -3.31
N ARG A 215 0.63 -19.35 -4.05
CA ARG A 215 1.52 -18.62 -4.95
C ARG A 215 1.75 -17.22 -4.41
N HIS A 216 3.01 -16.90 -4.14
CA HIS A 216 3.43 -15.55 -3.76
C HIS A 216 3.78 -14.73 -4.99
N TYR A 217 3.40 -13.46 -4.97
CA TYR A 217 3.72 -12.45 -5.97
C TYR A 217 4.17 -11.18 -5.26
N ARG A 218 5.25 -10.57 -5.74
CA ARG A 218 5.69 -9.25 -5.28
C ARG A 218 5.26 -8.24 -6.31
N LEU A 219 4.52 -7.22 -5.88
CA LEU A 219 4.16 -6.12 -6.76
C LEU A 219 5.43 -5.40 -7.20
N ASP A 220 5.61 -5.25 -8.51
CA ASP A 220 6.63 -4.38 -9.10
C ASP A 220 5.94 -3.09 -9.53
N VAL A 221 6.00 -2.08 -8.66
CA VAL A 221 5.31 -0.81 -8.88
C VAL A 221 6.28 0.19 -9.48
N HIS A 222 5.93 0.68 -10.66
CA HIS A 222 6.69 1.67 -11.38
C HIS A 222 6.26 3.09 -11.04
N PHE A 223 7.25 3.98 -10.84
CA PHE A 223 7.03 5.37 -10.44
C PHE A 223 8.17 6.28 -10.87
N ALA A 224 7.84 7.56 -11.06
CA ALA A 224 8.79 8.63 -11.37
C ALA A 224 9.83 8.78 -10.24
N PRO A 225 11.05 9.27 -10.55
CA PRO A 225 12.07 9.39 -9.53
C PRO A 225 11.73 10.48 -8.52
N THR A 226 12.31 10.39 -7.32
CA THR A 226 12.41 11.52 -6.40
C THR A 226 13.87 11.81 -6.14
N VAL A 227 14.19 13.10 -6.07
CA VAL A 227 15.56 13.61 -5.95
C VAL A 227 15.64 14.44 -4.69
N ARG A 228 16.72 14.27 -3.94
CA ARG A 228 17.04 15.08 -2.76
C ARG A 228 18.54 15.31 -2.67
N ILE A 229 18.97 16.56 -2.63
CA ILE A 229 20.36 16.92 -2.36
C ILE A 229 20.61 16.87 -0.86
N ILE A 230 21.62 16.12 -0.44
CA ILE A 230 22.09 16.08 0.94
C ILE A 230 23.07 17.25 1.12
N PRO A 231 22.72 18.28 1.91
CA PRO A 231 23.57 19.43 2.11
C PRO A 231 24.79 19.06 2.98
N PRO A 232 25.89 19.83 2.87
CA PRO A 232 27.04 19.66 3.73
C PRO A 232 26.71 20.13 5.16
N PRO A 233 27.38 19.58 6.18
CA PRO A 233 27.18 20.01 7.56
C PRO A 233 27.80 21.39 7.82
N GLY A 234 27.06 22.27 8.48
CA GLY A 234 27.56 23.56 8.95
C GLY A 234 27.59 24.67 7.89
N ILE A 235 28.22 25.79 8.26
CA ILE A 235 28.41 26.96 7.39
C ILE A 235 29.75 26.80 6.66
N LEU A 236 29.73 26.92 5.34
CA LEU A 236 30.92 26.82 4.51
C LEU A 236 31.65 28.16 4.44
N ARG A 237 32.97 28.12 4.59
CA ARG A 237 33.86 29.28 4.52
C ARG A 237 34.78 29.19 3.32
N GLU A 238 35.42 30.31 2.97
CA GLU A 238 36.48 30.28 1.97
C GLU A 238 37.60 29.31 2.39
N GLY A 239 38.07 28.52 1.43
CA GLY A 239 39.06 27.45 1.65
C GLY A 239 38.47 26.08 2.03
N ASP A 240 37.20 26.00 2.46
CA ASP A 240 36.55 24.73 2.79
C ASP A 240 36.35 23.84 1.56
N SER A 241 35.92 22.59 1.79
CA SER A 241 35.54 21.65 0.72
C SER A 241 34.04 21.37 0.76
N LEU A 242 33.40 21.39 -0.41
CA LEU A 242 32.01 21.04 -0.61
C LEU A 242 31.87 19.60 -1.07
N SER A 243 30.89 18.88 -0.51
CA SER A 243 30.41 17.61 -1.04
C SER A 243 28.88 17.61 -1.02
N LEU A 244 28.26 17.64 -2.20
CA LEU A 244 26.81 17.55 -2.39
C LEU A 244 26.46 16.17 -2.93
N THR A 245 25.80 15.35 -2.12
CA THR A 245 25.37 14.01 -2.54
C THR A 245 23.93 14.07 -3.01
N CYS A 246 23.67 13.66 -4.26
CA CYS A 246 22.31 13.58 -4.78
C CYS A 246 21.68 12.21 -4.49
N SER A 247 20.74 12.16 -3.55
CA SER A 247 19.97 10.95 -3.24
C SER A 247 18.80 10.84 -4.21
N VAL A 248 18.76 9.74 -4.96
CA VAL A 248 17.72 9.48 -5.98
C VAL A 248 17.03 8.17 -5.66
N THR A 249 15.70 8.18 -5.65
CA THR A 249 14.88 6.96 -5.65
C THR A 249 14.00 6.94 -6.90
N GLY A 250 13.44 5.79 -7.23
CA GLY A 250 12.60 5.60 -8.43
C GLY A 250 12.52 4.12 -8.79
N ASN A 251 11.47 3.71 -9.49
CA ASN A 251 11.39 2.38 -10.08
C ASN A 251 10.90 2.48 -11.53
N PRO A 252 11.74 2.13 -12.53
CA PRO A 252 13.15 1.76 -12.43
C PRO A 252 14.02 2.88 -11.85
N LEU A 253 15.13 2.50 -11.20
CA LEU A 253 16.11 3.45 -10.71
C LEU A 253 16.75 4.21 -11.89
N PRO A 254 16.80 5.56 -11.87
CA PRO A 254 17.47 6.34 -12.91
C PRO A 254 18.92 5.92 -13.12
N ARG A 255 19.34 5.77 -14.38
CA ARG A 255 20.71 5.34 -14.72
C ARG A 255 21.75 6.44 -14.54
N ASN A 256 21.37 7.69 -14.81
CA ASN A 256 22.26 8.84 -14.77
C ASN A 256 21.65 9.95 -13.91
N VAL A 257 22.54 10.66 -13.21
CA VAL A 257 22.23 11.86 -12.44
C VAL A 257 22.96 13.03 -13.10
N LEU A 258 22.22 14.10 -13.42
CA LEU A 258 22.77 15.29 -14.06
C LEU A 258 22.87 16.42 -13.04
N TRP A 259 24.07 16.92 -12.83
CA TRP A 259 24.29 18.16 -12.11
C TRP A 259 24.32 19.34 -13.09
N SER A 260 23.77 20.47 -12.67
CA SER A 260 23.84 21.74 -13.38
C SER A 260 23.89 22.91 -12.38
N ARG A 261 24.28 24.10 -12.83
CA ARG A 261 24.19 25.34 -12.04
C ARG A 261 23.18 26.26 -12.72
N ILE A 262 22.31 26.90 -11.96
CA ILE A 262 21.29 27.79 -12.52
C ILE A 262 21.98 29.05 -13.06
N ASN A 263 21.66 29.41 -14.32
CA ASN A 263 22.18 30.59 -15.02
C ASN A 263 23.71 30.63 -15.21
N ASP A 264 24.41 29.52 -14.99
CA ASP A 264 25.86 29.44 -15.15
C ASP A 264 26.30 28.00 -15.45
N THR A 265 27.55 27.82 -15.81
CA THR A 265 28.18 26.51 -15.94
C THR A 265 28.70 26.02 -14.58
N ILE A 266 28.80 24.71 -14.44
CA ILE A 266 29.46 24.13 -13.27
C ILE A 266 30.94 24.54 -13.30
N PRO A 267 31.52 25.01 -12.19
CA PRO A 267 32.94 25.35 -12.14
C PRO A 267 33.83 24.19 -12.59
N GLU A 268 34.89 24.47 -13.35
CA GLU A 268 35.84 23.44 -13.84
C GLU A 268 36.47 22.60 -12.71
N ARG A 269 36.55 23.16 -11.49
CA ARG A 269 37.07 22.48 -10.29
C ARG A 269 36.07 21.51 -9.66
N ALA A 270 34.86 21.37 -10.21
CA ALA A 270 33.89 20.40 -9.71
C ALA A 270 34.23 19.00 -10.22
N GLU A 271 34.34 18.07 -9.29
CA GLU A 271 34.57 16.66 -9.55
C GLU A 271 33.28 15.87 -9.31
N PHE A 272 32.96 14.95 -10.22
CA PHE A 272 31.79 14.08 -10.10
C PHE A 272 32.21 12.67 -9.70
N SER A 273 31.71 12.21 -8.56
CA SER A 273 31.90 10.84 -8.09
C SER A 273 30.52 10.17 -7.96
N GLY A 274 30.08 9.52 -9.05
CA GLY A 274 28.74 8.97 -9.16
C GLY A 274 27.66 10.06 -9.00
N PRO A 275 26.77 9.99 -7.99
CA PRO A 275 25.75 11.01 -7.74
C PRO A 275 26.26 12.23 -6.95
N THR A 276 27.53 12.26 -6.56
CA THR A 276 28.10 13.30 -5.68
C THR A 276 28.91 14.33 -6.47
N LEU A 277 28.64 15.61 -6.22
CA LEU A 277 29.43 16.76 -6.70
C LEU A 277 30.38 17.21 -5.58
N GLN A 278 31.67 17.24 -5.86
CA GLN A 278 32.71 17.65 -4.92
C GLN A 278 33.49 18.85 -5.44
N MET A 279 33.83 19.79 -4.56
CA MET A 279 34.69 20.93 -4.86
C MET A 279 35.61 21.22 -3.68
N SER A 280 36.90 21.41 -3.92
CA SER A 280 37.87 21.78 -2.89
C SER A 280 38.22 23.27 -2.98
N ARG A 281 38.64 23.86 -1.84
CA ARG A 281 39.05 25.27 -1.72
C ARG A 281 38.00 26.23 -2.27
N LEU A 282 36.86 26.30 -1.58
CA LEU A 282 35.75 27.17 -1.93
C LEU A 282 36.16 28.66 -1.94
N SER A 283 35.52 29.44 -2.80
CA SER A 283 35.67 30.89 -2.91
C SER A 283 34.31 31.51 -3.21
N GLN A 284 34.15 32.82 -3.03
CA GLN A 284 32.89 33.51 -3.37
C GLN A 284 32.41 33.30 -4.82
N THR A 285 33.31 33.05 -5.78
CA THR A 285 32.93 32.82 -7.19
C THR A 285 32.13 31.52 -7.42
N HIS A 286 32.23 30.57 -6.49
CA HIS A 286 31.49 29.32 -6.52
C HIS A 286 30.04 29.47 -6.01
N ASN A 287 29.68 30.62 -5.41
CA ASN A 287 28.34 30.88 -4.89
C ASN A 287 27.27 30.76 -5.98
N GLY A 288 26.19 30.05 -5.71
CA GLY A 288 25.12 29.88 -6.67
C GLY A 288 24.22 28.71 -6.35
N THR A 289 23.21 28.49 -7.19
CA THR A 289 22.25 27.41 -7.01
C THR A 289 22.61 26.23 -7.90
N TYR A 290 22.97 25.12 -7.26
CA TYR A 290 23.32 23.85 -7.90
C TYR A 290 22.07 22.97 -7.95
N LEU A 291 21.80 22.38 -9.11
CA LEU A 291 20.62 21.59 -9.40
C LEU A 291 21.04 20.17 -9.75
N CYS A 292 20.45 19.21 -9.06
CA CYS A 292 20.56 17.80 -9.40
C CYS A 292 19.28 17.34 -10.09
N GLN A 293 19.38 16.65 -11.22
CA GLN A 293 18.25 16.12 -11.98
C GLN A 293 18.40 14.62 -12.25
N ALA A 294 17.30 13.89 -12.18
CA ALA A 294 17.24 12.48 -12.55
C ALA A 294 15.96 12.16 -13.35
N GLN A 295 16.05 11.17 -14.23
CA GLN A 295 14.95 10.74 -15.09
C GLN A 295 14.86 9.22 -15.19
N ASN A 296 13.64 8.69 -15.20
CA ASN A 296 13.33 7.35 -15.71
C ASN A 296 12.21 7.43 -16.78
N ASN A 297 11.71 6.28 -17.22
CA ASN A 297 10.62 6.18 -18.19
C ASN A 297 9.25 6.66 -17.67
N TYR A 298 9.12 6.90 -16.37
CA TYR A 298 7.89 7.35 -15.72
C TYR A 298 7.91 8.82 -15.29
N GLY A 299 9.05 9.50 -15.37
CA GLY A 299 9.11 10.94 -15.12
C GLY A 299 10.50 11.49 -14.87
N ARG A 300 10.55 12.78 -14.50
CA ARG A 300 11.75 13.54 -14.15
C ARG A 300 11.56 14.18 -12.79
N ALA A 301 12.63 14.25 -12.01
CA ALA A 301 12.65 15.01 -10.77
C ALA A 301 13.97 15.76 -10.65
N ALA A 302 13.91 16.87 -9.91
CA ALA A 302 15.06 17.71 -9.65
C ALA A 302 14.97 18.30 -8.25
N ASP A 303 16.14 18.54 -7.65
CA ASP A 303 16.27 19.27 -6.40
C ASP A 303 17.42 20.26 -6.50
N HIS A 304 17.37 21.34 -5.72
CA HIS A 304 18.34 22.43 -5.79
C HIS A 304 18.93 22.76 -4.42
N TYR A 305 20.19 23.18 -4.44
CA TYR A 305 20.92 23.63 -3.26
C TYR A 305 21.63 24.94 -3.56
N THR A 306 21.40 25.97 -2.74
CA THR A 306 22.06 27.26 -2.87
C THR A 306 23.30 27.30 -1.99
N LEU A 307 24.46 27.34 -2.64
CA LEU A 307 25.76 27.48 -1.98
C LEU A 307 26.04 28.95 -1.66
N LEU A 308 26.32 29.21 -0.38
CA LEU A 308 26.85 30.48 0.11
C LEU A 308 28.14 30.21 0.88
N VAL A 309 29.24 30.75 0.36
CA VAL A 309 30.57 30.69 0.96
C VAL A 309 30.78 31.96 1.78
N TYR A 310 31.00 31.78 3.08
CA TYR A 310 31.26 32.87 4.02
C TYR A 310 32.72 33.31 3.95
N ASP A 311 32.93 34.61 3.79
CA ASP A 311 34.25 35.23 3.87
C ASP A 311 34.44 35.89 5.24
N PRO A 312 35.28 35.32 6.13
CA PRO A 312 35.58 35.93 7.43
C PRO A 312 36.48 37.17 7.33
N GLY A 313 37.08 37.44 6.17
CA GLY A 313 37.99 38.56 5.91
C GLY A 313 37.32 39.80 5.32
N ALA A 314 36.02 39.77 5.03
CA ALA A 314 35.24 40.92 4.60
C ALA A 314 35.06 41.93 5.75
N VAL A 315 36.13 42.63 6.11
CA VAL A 315 36.07 43.83 6.93
C VAL A 315 35.29 44.84 6.12
N VAL A 316 34.05 45.10 6.53
CA VAL A 316 33.33 46.30 6.09
C VAL A 316 34.12 47.47 6.66
N GLU A 317 35.03 48.05 5.86
CA GLU A 317 35.56 49.37 6.15
C GLU A 317 34.39 50.34 6.08
N THR A 318 33.68 50.48 7.20
CA THR A 318 32.83 51.64 7.43
C THR A 318 33.80 52.80 7.46
N HIS A 319 33.96 53.50 6.34
CA HIS A 319 34.53 54.83 6.34
C HIS A 319 33.62 55.71 7.19
N SER A 320 33.80 55.67 8.51
CA SER A 320 33.24 56.63 9.46
C SER A 320 34.04 57.93 9.37
N ALA A 321 34.28 58.42 8.15
CA ALA A 321 34.72 59.78 7.91
C ALA A 321 33.49 60.69 8.00
N MET A 322 32.84 60.72 9.17
CA MET A 322 31.91 61.79 9.51
C MET A 322 32.76 63.06 9.72
N PRO A 323 32.38 64.19 9.11
CA PRO A 323 33.36 65.15 8.65
C PRO A 323 33.76 66.04 9.81
N TYR A 324 35.04 66.06 10.17
CA TYR A 324 35.64 67.11 10.99
C TYR A 324 35.31 68.52 10.45
N ALA A 325 34.96 68.63 9.16
CA ALA A 325 34.44 69.85 8.53
C ALA A 325 33.08 70.32 9.09
N VAL A 326 32.19 69.41 9.51
CA VAL A 326 30.90 69.78 10.13
C VAL A 326 31.13 70.32 11.54
N ILE A 327 32.01 69.67 12.30
CA ILE A 327 32.39 70.12 13.64
C ILE A 327 33.11 71.48 13.56
N GLY A 328 34.03 71.65 12.62
CA GLY A 328 34.72 72.92 12.38
C GLY A 328 33.78 74.04 11.91
N GLY A 329 32.80 73.74 11.05
CA GLY A 329 31.79 74.69 10.58
C GLY A 329 30.86 75.17 11.70
N ILE A 330 30.42 74.26 12.58
CA ILE A 330 29.60 74.61 13.74
C ILE A 330 30.40 75.47 14.73
N LEU A 331 31.68 75.14 14.96
CA LEU A 331 32.53 75.92 15.85
C LEU A 331 32.78 77.34 15.31
N ALA A 332 33.03 77.47 14.00
CA ALA A 332 33.23 78.76 13.35
C ALA A 332 31.97 79.64 13.41
N LEU A 333 30.78 79.05 13.20
CA LEU A 333 29.50 79.75 13.34
C LEU A 333 29.28 80.25 14.77
N LEU A 334 29.56 79.43 15.79
CA LEU A 334 29.46 79.84 17.19
C LEU A 334 30.42 80.97 17.54
N VAL A 335 31.65 80.94 17.03
CA VAL A 335 32.61 82.04 17.25
C VAL A 335 32.13 83.33 16.55
N PHE A 336 31.61 83.22 15.33
CA PHE A 336 31.10 84.37 14.58
C PHE A 336 29.89 85.03 15.26
N THR A 337 28.94 84.23 15.78
CA THR A 337 27.77 84.77 16.50
C THR A 337 28.18 85.49 17.78
N VAL A 338 29.13 84.97 18.54
CA VAL A 338 29.66 85.64 19.75
C VAL A 338 30.31 86.97 19.40
N ILE A 339 31.11 87.03 18.33
CA ILE A 339 31.73 88.28 17.86
C ILE A 339 30.67 89.30 17.44
N CYS A 340 29.64 88.87 16.72
CA CYS A 340 28.54 89.76 16.32
C CYS A 340 27.79 90.33 17.53
N VAL A 341 27.52 89.50 18.55
CA VAL A 341 26.90 89.95 19.80
C VAL A 341 27.79 90.96 20.53
N LEU A 342 29.09 90.72 20.61
CA LEU A 342 30.03 91.67 21.22
C LEU A 342 30.04 93.01 20.49
N ILE A 343 30.08 93.01 19.16
CA ILE A 343 30.00 94.26 18.36
C ILE A 343 28.68 94.99 18.61
N ILE A 344 27.55 94.27 18.65
CA ILE A 344 26.23 94.86 18.93
C ILE A 344 26.18 95.44 20.35
N THR A 345 26.68 94.73 21.36
CA THR A 345 26.72 95.24 22.74
C THR A 345 27.62 96.46 22.89
N ILE A 346 28.76 96.49 22.20
CA ILE A 346 29.65 97.66 22.15
C ILE A 346 28.94 98.82 21.43
N TRP A 347 28.23 98.57 20.33
CA TRP A 347 27.48 99.60 19.62
C TRP A 347 26.32 100.16 20.46
N CYS A 348 25.56 99.31 21.16
CA CYS A 348 24.50 99.72 22.08
C CYS A 348 25.05 100.54 23.26
N SER A 349 26.18 100.14 23.84
CA SER A 349 26.80 100.86 24.96
C SER A 349 27.42 102.21 24.55
N VAL A 350 27.88 102.36 23.30
CA VAL A 350 28.32 103.65 22.75
C VAL A 350 27.12 104.54 22.41
N ARG A 351 26.01 103.98 21.93
CA ARG A 351 24.79 104.74 21.59
C ARG A 351 24.04 105.24 22.83
N GLN A 352 24.07 104.53 23.96
CA GLN A 352 23.48 105.00 25.21
C GLN A 352 24.20 106.20 25.85
N LYS A 353 25.44 106.53 25.49
CA LYS A 353 26.16 107.68 26.08
C LYS A 353 25.76 109.06 25.49
N GLY A 354 24.83 109.12 24.54
CA GLY A 354 24.50 110.34 23.80
C GLY A 354 23.14 110.99 24.07
N SER A 355 22.30 110.53 25.00
CA SER A 355 20.94 111.08 25.12
C SER A 355 20.27 110.91 26.49
N TYR A 356 20.81 111.47 27.57
CA TYR A 356 20.01 111.79 28.77
C TYR A 356 20.56 113.05 29.46
N LEU A 357 20.21 114.21 28.92
CA LEU A 357 20.22 115.48 29.65
C LEU A 357 18.89 116.17 29.30
N THR A 358 18.12 116.46 30.36
CA THR A 358 16.81 117.14 30.39
C THR A 358 15.61 116.27 30.00
N HIS A 359 14.47 116.24 30.70
CA HIS A 359 13.84 117.22 31.58
C HIS A 359 12.87 116.50 32.55
N GLU A 360 12.72 117.06 33.74
CA GLU A 360 11.81 116.66 34.81
C GLU A 360 10.34 117.11 34.60
N ALA A 361 9.45 116.35 35.25
CA ALA A 361 8.26 116.72 36.05
C ALA A 361 6.88 117.06 35.43
N SER A 362 5.89 116.22 35.79
CA SER A 362 4.49 116.52 36.23
C SER A 362 3.72 115.17 36.21
N GLY A 363 3.04 114.62 37.22
CA GLY A 363 2.45 115.12 38.46
C GLY A 363 0.95 114.76 38.49
N LEU A 364 0.51 114.05 39.55
CA LEU A 364 -0.87 113.72 40.02
C LEU A 364 -1.65 112.57 39.33
N ASP A 365 -2.44 111.71 39.99
CA ASP A 365 -2.69 111.35 41.40
C ASP A 365 -3.55 110.05 41.47
N GLU A 366 -3.43 109.36 42.60
CA GLU A 366 -4.43 108.57 43.37
C GLU A 366 -5.18 107.31 42.85
N HIS A 367 -4.89 106.22 43.60
CA HIS A 367 -5.81 105.32 44.31
C HIS A 367 -6.60 104.21 43.60
N GLY A 368 -6.50 103.00 44.21
CA GLY A 368 -7.46 101.91 44.07
C GLY A 368 -6.84 100.52 44.26
N GLU A 369 -6.66 100.09 45.51
CA GLU A 369 -6.50 98.67 45.86
C GLU A 369 -7.70 97.83 45.35
N VAL A 370 -7.48 96.53 45.13
CA VAL A 370 -8.03 95.42 45.94
C VAL A 370 -7.88 94.11 45.15
N GLN A 371 -6.96 93.29 45.65
CA GLN A 371 -7.13 91.91 46.12
C GLN A 371 -8.03 90.90 45.36
N GLU A 372 -7.37 89.77 45.06
CA GLU A 372 -7.71 88.39 45.46
C GLU A 372 -8.47 87.40 44.55
N ALA A 373 -7.85 86.21 44.57
CA ALA A 373 -8.43 84.87 44.72
C ALA A 373 -8.81 84.06 43.46
N PHE A 374 -7.94 83.08 43.20
CA PHE A 374 -8.23 81.63 43.28
C PHE A 374 -9.63 81.14 42.89
N LEU A 375 -9.66 80.11 42.03
CA LEU A 375 -10.26 78.80 42.38
C LEU A 375 -9.78 77.70 41.42
N ASN A 376 -9.15 76.68 42.02
CA ASN A 376 -9.01 75.33 41.48
C ASN A 376 -10.40 74.67 41.38
N GLY A 377 -10.60 73.78 40.42
CA GLY A 377 -11.82 72.98 40.31
C GLY A 377 -11.66 71.81 39.36
N ASN A 378 -11.47 70.64 39.96
CA ASN A 378 -11.21 69.33 39.39
C ASN A 378 -12.42 68.69 38.66
N ASP A 379 -12.09 67.67 37.86
CA ASP A 379 -12.85 66.44 37.55
C ASP A 379 -14.21 66.51 36.83
N VAL A 380 -14.37 65.70 35.78
CA VAL A 380 -15.00 64.35 35.88
C VAL A 380 -14.96 63.64 34.52
N ALA A 381 -14.66 62.35 34.61
CA ALA A 381 -14.63 61.31 33.59
C ALA A 381 -15.98 61.03 32.90
N GLN A 382 -15.94 60.44 31.69
CA GLN A 382 -16.38 59.05 31.42
C GLN A 382 -16.61 58.80 29.92
N GLY A 383 -16.23 57.58 29.48
CA GLY A 383 -17.22 56.72 28.82
C GLY A 383 -17.04 56.37 27.35
N LYS A 384 -16.16 55.40 27.09
CA LYS A 384 -16.32 54.18 26.25
C LYS A 384 -17.64 54.02 25.45
N LYS A 385 -17.51 53.50 24.22
CA LYS A 385 -18.22 52.36 23.55
C LYS A 385 -18.00 52.46 22.03
N GLU A 386 -17.99 51.45 21.17
CA GLU A 386 -18.00 49.97 21.20
C GLU A 386 -17.74 49.50 19.74
N TYR A 387 -17.49 48.20 19.62
CA TYR A 387 -17.09 47.33 18.50
C TYR A 387 -17.93 47.32 17.21
N LEU A 388 -17.35 46.68 16.17
CA LEU A 388 -17.87 45.81 15.09
C LEU A 388 -16.99 46.08 13.83
N LEU A 389 -16.40 45.13 13.10
CA LEU A 389 -16.68 43.71 12.88
C LEU A 389 -15.40 43.04 12.33
#